data_AF-A0A383AW90-F1
#
_entry.id   AF-A0A383AW90-F1
#
_cell.length_a   1.000
_cell.length_b   1.000
_cell.length_c   1.000
_cell.angle_alpha   90.00
_cell.angle_beta   90.00
_cell.angle_gamma   90.00
#
_symmetry.space_group_name_H-M   'P 1'
#
loop_
_entity.id
_entity.type
_entity.pdbx_description
1 polymer ?
#
loop_
_entity_poly.entity_id
_entity_poly.type
_entity_poly.pdbx_seq_one_letter_code
_entity_poly.pdbx_strand_id
1 'polypeptide(L)'
;MSIDGLHKNNDSFVPFGEQNVPANEKEALVREVFNNVANRYDLMNDLMSAGLHRLWKQKLVDKLLEHPTNHLLDLAGGSADIALSFLQQDKSQTGQVTICDVNFEMLVVGRN
;
A
#
# COMPACT_ATOMS: atom_id res chain seq x y z
N MET A 1 -32.10 -18.79 -36.80
CA MET A 1 -32.40 -19.58 -35.59
C MET A 1 -31.60 -18.94 -34.47
N SER A 2 -32.31 -18.38 -33.49
CA SER A 2 -31.90 -17.25 -32.66
C SER A 2 -30.60 -17.39 -31.88
N ILE A 3 -29.84 -16.30 -31.92
CA ILE A 3 -28.89 -15.86 -30.90
C ILE A 3 -29.67 -14.95 -29.94
N ASP A 4 -30.23 -15.50 -28.86
CA ASP A 4 -30.91 -14.70 -27.84
C ASP A 4 -30.18 -14.81 -26.49
N GLY A 5 -29.45 -13.73 -26.19
CA GLY A 5 -29.55 -13.04 -24.90
C GLY A 5 -29.02 -13.74 -23.66
N LEU A 6 -27.73 -13.53 -23.37
CA LEU A 6 -27.20 -13.50 -22.00
C LEU A 6 -27.86 -12.34 -21.22
N HIS A 7 -29.06 -12.55 -20.67
CA HIS A 7 -29.55 -11.71 -19.57
C HIS A 7 -28.96 -12.25 -18.26
N LYS A 8 -27.74 -11.80 -17.92
CA LYS A 8 -27.32 -11.80 -16.51
C LYS A 8 -28.21 -10.77 -15.81
N ASN A 9 -29.18 -11.24 -15.03
CA ASN A 9 -29.97 -10.39 -14.13
C ASN A 9 -29.00 -9.65 -13.20
N ASN A 10 -28.73 -8.38 -13.51
CA ASN A 10 -27.87 -7.49 -12.74
C ASN A 10 -28.68 -6.68 -11.71
N ASP A 11 -29.96 -7.03 -11.51
CA ASP A 11 -30.88 -6.39 -10.56
C ASP A 11 -30.79 -6.99 -9.15
N SER A 12 -29.70 -7.71 -8.82
CA SER A 12 -29.48 -8.17 -7.46
C SER A 12 -28.97 -7.01 -6.61
N PHE A 13 -29.77 -6.60 -5.63
CA PHE A 13 -29.35 -5.63 -4.62
C PHE A 13 -28.49 -6.32 -3.56
N VAL A 14 -27.39 -5.68 -3.19
CA VAL A 14 -26.42 -6.16 -2.21
C VAL A 14 -26.27 -5.15 -1.07
N PRO A 15 -26.02 -5.60 0.16
CA PRO A 15 -25.83 -4.71 1.29
C PRO A 15 -24.52 -3.91 1.16
N PHE A 16 -24.62 -2.61 1.46
CA PHE A 16 -23.55 -1.63 1.54
C PHE A 16 -23.85 -0.64 2.69
N GLY A 17 -23.21 -0.86 3.85
CA GLY A 17 -23.56 -0.14 5.07
C GLY A 17 -24.98 -0.46 5.52
N GLU A 18 -25.80 0.56 5.78
CA GLU A 18 -27.21 0.41 6.15
C GLU A 18 -28.16 0.34 4.93
N GLN A 19 -27.63 0.45 3.71
CA GLN A 19 -28.42 0.51 2.47
C GLN A 19 -28.17 -0.72 1.59
N ASN A 20 -29.14 -1.04 0.73
CA ASN A 20 -28.99 -2.04 -0.32
C ASN A 20 -28.81 -1.32 -1.67
N VAL A 21 -27.73 -1.64 -2.39
CA VAL A 21 -27.37 -1.02 -3.67
C VAL A 21 -27.32 -2.07 -4.78
N PRO A 22 -27.51 -1.70 -6.06
CA PRO A 22 -27.32 -2.63 -7.17
C PRO A 22 -25.91 -3.26 -7.15
N ALA A 23 -25.81 -4.57 -7.42
CA ALA A 23 -24.54 -5.31 -7.34
C ALA A 23 -23.45 -4.73 -8.23
N ASN A 24 -23.81 -4.18 -9.39
CA ASN A 24 -22.90 -3.53 -10.32
C ASN A 24 -22.39 -2.16 -9.85
N GLU A 25 -23.05 -1.53 -8.88
CA GLU A 25 -22.67 -0.21 -8.35
C GLU A 25 -21.84 -0.31 -7.06
N LYS A 26 -21.94 -1.43 -6.33
CA LYS A 26 -21.21 -1.65 -5.07
C LYS A 26 -19.70 -1.46 -5.22
N GLU A 27 -19.10 -1.96 -6.29
CA GLU A 27 -17.65 -1.87 -6.48
C GLU A 27 -17.19 -0.41 -6.68
N ALA A 28 -17.96 0.38 -7.43
CA ALA A 28 -17.70 1.81 -7.62
C ALA A 28 -17.85 2.60 -6.31
N LEU A 29 -18.91 2.34 -5.55
CA LEU A 29 -19.18 2.95 -4.25
C LEU A 29 -18.10 2.62 -3.21
N VAL A 30 -17.68 1.35 -3.14
CA VAL A 30 -16.56 0.92 -2.28
C VAL A 30 -15.30 1.68 -2.67
N ARG A 31 -14.97 1.73 -3.97
CA ARG A 31 -13.79 2.44 -4.47
C ARG A 31 -13.83 3.93 -4.16
N GLU A 32 -15.00 4.57 -4.25
CA GLU A 32 -15.18 5.98 -3.90
C GLU A 32 -14.98 6.24 -2.40
N VAL A 33 -15.52 5.38 -1.53
CA VAL A 33 -15.25 5.46 -0.09
C VAL A 33 -13.76 5.28 0.20
N PHE A 34 -13.13 4.27 -0.40
CA PHE A 34 -11.69 4.08 -0.24
C PHE A 34 -10.87 5.26 -0.77
N ASN A 35 -11.24 5.87 -1.90
CA ASN A 35 -10.57 7.06 -2.43
C ASN A 35 -10.76 8.29 -1.52
N ASN A 36 -11.96 8.48 -0.96
CA ASN A 36 -12.25 9.59 -0.06
C ASN A 36 -11.56 9.45 1.30
N VAL A 37 -11.39 8.22 1.80
CA VAL A 37 -10.69 7.95 3.06
C VAL A 37 -9.18 7.81 2.85
N ALA A 38 -8.70 7.45 1.66
CA ALA A 38 -7.26 7.31 1.34
C ALA A 38 -6.47 8.59 1.67
N ASN A 39 -6.98 9.76 1.26
CA ASN A 39 -6.33 11.04 1.57
C ASN A 39 -6.31 11.39 3.07
N ARG A 40 -7.12 10.71 3.89
CA ARG A 40 -7.11 10.86 5.36
C ARG A 40 -6.48 9.67 6.07
N TYR A 41 -6.18 8.58 5.37
CA TYR A 41 -5.64 7.36 5.96
C TYR A 41 -4.21 7.56 6.47
N ASP A 42 -3.38 8.34 5.76
CA ASP A 42 -2.03 8.67 6.24
C ASP A 42 -2.07 9.54 7.49
N LEU A 43 -2.92 10.57 7.50
CA LEU A 43 -3.14 11.43 8.67
C LEU A 43 -3.71 10.64 9.85
N MET A 44 -4.63 9.71 9.59
CA MET A 44 -5.26 8.89 10.61
C MET A 44 -4.32 7.79 11.11
N ASN A 45 -3.46 7.22 10.27
CA ASN A 45 -2.38 6.33 10.72
C ASN A 45 -1.35 7.10 11.55
N ASP A 46 -1.02 8.34 11.18
CA ASP A 46 -0.12 9.19 11.96
C ASP A 46 -0.72 9.54 13.32
N LEU A 47 -2.01 9.91 13.37
CA LEU A 47 -2.72 10.28 14.59
C LEU A 47 -3.06 9.07 15.47
N MET A 48 -3.52 7.96 14.89
CA MET A 48 -3.89 6.73 15.61
C MET A 48 -2.66 5.93 16.06
N SER A 49 -1.55 5.99 15.32
CA SER A 49 -0.27 5.50 15.85
C SER A 49 0.36 6.48 16.83
N ALA A 50 -0.16 7.71 16.99
CA ALA A 50 0.50 8.81 17.71
C ALA A 50 1.98 8.99 17.28
N GLY A 51 2.28 8.75 16.00
CA GLY A 51 3.64 8.76 15.46
C GLY A 51 4.50 7.53 15.76
N LEU A 52 3.99 6.49 16.44
CA LEU A 52 4.74 5.25 16.72
C LEU A 52 5.22 4.54 15.46
N HIS A 53 4.55 4.72 14.32
CA HIS A 53 4.97 4.08 13.08
C HIS A 53 6.42 4.47 12.73
N ARG A 54 6.88 5.68 13.08
CA ARG A 54 8.28 6.10 12.91
C ARG A 54 9.24 5.31 13.79
N LEU A 55 8.86 5.06 15.04
CA LEU A 55 9.64 4.23 15.96
C LEU A 55 9.70 2.78 15.51
N TRP A 56 8.62 2.24 14.92
CA TRP A 56 8.62 0.89 14.37
C TRP A 56 9.51 0.78 13.13
N LYS A 57 9.44 1.76 12.21
CA LYS A 57 10.35 1.84 11.06
C LYS A 57 11.81 1.93 11.50
N GLN A 58 12.10 2.76 12.51
CA GLN A 58 13.45 2.89 13.05
C GLN A 58 13.93 1.58 13.70
N LYS A 59 13.11 0.95 14.54
CA LYS A 59 13.43 -0.37 15.12
C LYS A 59 13.62 -1.47 14.07
N LEU A 60 12.89 -1.41 12.97
CA LEU A 60 13.07 -2.34 11.85
C LEU A 60 14.46 -2.15 11.23
N VAL A 61 14.83 -0.90 10.93
CA VAL A 61 16.15 -0.58 10.38
C VAL A 61 17.27 -0.96 11.33
N ASP A 62 17.14 -0.67 12.62
CA ASP A 62 18.12 -1.05 13.65
C ASP A 62 18.35 -2.58 13.65
N LYS A 63 17.27 -3.35 13.59
CA LYS A 63 17.33 -4.82 13.49
C LYS A 63 17.97 -5.32 12.20
N LEU A 64 17.74 -4.65 11.08
CA LEU A 64 18.39 -4.99 9.82
C LEU A 64 19.91 -4.76 9.90
N LEU A 65 20.33 -3.69 10.57
CA LEU A 65 21.75 -3.35 10.75
C LEU A 65 22.51 -4.30 11.70
N GLU A 66 21.81 -5.04 12.57
CA GLU A 66 22.41 -6.13 13.36
C GLU A 66 22.93 -7.28 12.48
N HIS A 67 22.42 -7.40 11.26
CA HIS A 67 22.77 -8.44 10.30
C HIS A 67 23.41 -7.82 9.04
N PRO A 68 24.74 -7.59 9.04
CA PRO A 68 25.42 -6.99 7.91
C PRO A 68 25.18 -7.82 6.64
N THR A 69 24.68 -7.15 5.60
CA THR A 69 24.41 -7.74 4.29
C THR A 69 24.84 -6.79 3.20
N ASN A 70 25.34 -7.35 2.09
CA ASN A 70 25.63 -6.56 0.89
C ASN A 70 24.39 -6.38 0.00
N HIS A 71 23.32 -7.15 0.23
CA HIS A 71 22.10 -7.10 -0.58
C HIS A 71 20.86 -7.16 0.31
N LEU A 72 19.95 -6.21 0.14
CA LEU A 72 18.64 -6.14 0.80
C LEU A 72 17.54 -6.08 -0.26
N LEU A 73 16.46 -6.84 -0.07
CA LEU A 73 15.25 -6.76 -0.88
C LEU A 73 14.11 -6.21 -0.03
N ASP A 74 13.61 -5.03 -0.39
CA ASP A 74 12.46 -4.38 0.23
C ASP A 74 11.20 -4.69 -0.58
N LEU A 75 10.26 -5.41 0.03
CA LEU A 75 9.01 -5.84 -0.59
C LEU A 75 7.87 -4.92 -0.16
N ALA A 76 7.09 -4.43 -1.13
CA ALA A 76 6.14 -3.35 -0.93
C ALA A 76 6.79 -2.09 -0.32
N GLY A 77 8.02 -1.79 -0.77
CA GLY A 77 8.83 -0.70 -0.21
C GLY A 77 8.36 0.70 -0.61
N GLY A 78 7.35 0.82 -1.49
CA GLY A 78 6.74 2.08 -1.87
C GLY A 78 7.76 3.15 -2.28
N SER A 79 7.74 4.27 -1.56
CA SER A 79 8.60 5.45 -1.78
C SER A 79 10.01 5.32 -1.18
N ALA A 80 10.49 4.09 -0.94
CA ALA A 80 11.86 3.79 -0.50
C ALA A 80 12.25 4.23 0.92
N ASP A 81 11.29 4.54 1.81
CA ASP A 81 11.59 5.11 3.14
C ASP A 81 12.50 4.20 4.00
N ILE A 82 12.21 2.89 4.03
CA ILE A 82 13.03 1.91 4.76
C ILE A 82 14.37 1.68 4.06
N ALA A 83 14.34 1.47 2.74
CA ALA A 83 15.53 1.27 1.93
C ALA A 83 16.55 2.41 2.07
N LEU A 84 16.10 3.67 1.99
CA LEU A 84 16.94 4.85 2.16
C LEU A 84 17.44 4.98 3.59
N SER A 85 16.57 4.75 4.58
CA SER A 85 16.96 4.78 6.00
C SER A 85 18.02 3.74 6.34
N PHE A 86 17.96 2.54 5.74
CA PHE A 86 18.97 1.50 5.87
C PHE A 86 20.30 1.93 5.24
N LEU A 87 20.29 2.38 3.98
CA LEU A 87 21.50 2.82 3.26
C LEU A 87 22.22 3.98 3.97
N GLN A 88 21.48 4.92 4.54
CA GLN A 88 22.06 6.06 5.27
C GLN A 88 22.76 5.64 6.57
N GLN A 89 22.30 4.56 7.21
CA GLN A 89 22.79 4.12 8.51
C GLN A 89 23.77 2.94 8.42
N ASP A 90 23.80 2.24 7.27
CA ASP A 90 24.74 1.15 7.03
C ASP A 90 26.17 1.66 6.91
N LYS A 91 26.99 1.31 7.90
CA LYS A 91 28.41 1.68 7.99
C LYS A 91 29.29 0.87 7.04
N SER A 92 28.79 -0.23 6.48
CA SER A 92 29.54 -1.06 5.55
C SER A 92 29.79 -0.35 4.21
N GLN A 93 28.89 0.58 3.83
CA GLN A 93 28.89 1.32 2.56
C GLN A 93 28.94 0.45 1.29
N THR A 94 28.69 -0.87 1.42
CA THR A 94 28.65 -1.82 0.31
C THR A 94 27.25 -2.41 0.08
N GLY A 95 26.27 -2.03 0.89
CA GLY A 95 24.89 -2.47 0.79
C GLY A 95 24.21 -1.98 -0.49
N GLN A 96 23.67 -2.89 -1.27
CA GLN A 96 22.75 -2.63 -2.37
C GLN A 96 21.32 -2.97 -1.94
N VAL A 97 20.39 -2.03 -2.09
CA VAL A 97 18.96 -2.28 -1.82
C VAL A 97 18.19 -2.37 -3.13
N THR A 98 17.40 -3.42 -3.28
CA THR A 98 16.42 -3.57 -4.37
C THR A 98 15.04 -3.37 -3.79
N ILE A 99 14.22 -2.54 -4.45
CA ILE A 99 12.86 -2.25 -4.00
C ILE A 99 11.89 -2.86 -5.01
N CYS A 100 10.90 -3.57 -4.51
CA CYS A 100 9.80 -4.14 -5.29
C CYS A 100 8.48 -3.62 -4.75
N ASP A 101 7.67 -3.01 -5.62
CA ASP A 101 6.31 -2.60 -5.32
C ASP A 101 5.44 -2.81 -6.56
N VAL A 102 4.16 -3.12 -6.34
CA VAL A 102 3.17 -3.26 -7.42
C VAL A 102 2.77 -1.90 -7.99
N ASN A 103 2.89 -0.83 -7.19
CA ASN A 103 2.56 0.52 -7.57
C ASN A 103 3.80 1.24 -8.15
N PHE A 104 3.87 1.31 -9.47
CA PHE A 104 4.98 1.95 -10.18
C PHE A 104 5.19 3.42 -9.77
N GLU A 105 4.12 4.18 -9.54
CA GLU A 105 4.23 5.61 -9.17
C GLU A 105 4.96 5.78 -7.83
N MET A 106 4.77 4.87 -6.88
CA MET A 106 5.47 4.89 -5.59
C MET A 106 6.97 4.64 -5.76
N LEU A 107 7.36 3.73 -6.66
CA LEU A 107 8.76 3.48 -6.98
C LEU A 107 9.44 4.69 -7.65
N VAL A 108 8.69 5.47 -8.45
CA VAL A 108 9.19 6.70 -9.06
C VAL A 108 9.51 7.74 -8.00
N VAL A 109 8.66 7.89 -6.98
CA VAL A 109 8.90 8.81 -5.85
C VAL A 109 10.19 8.46 -5.11
N GLY A 110 10.43 7.17 -4.85
CA GLY A 110 11.63 6.71 -4.15
C GLY A 110 12.93 6.74 -4.97
N ARG A 111 12.87 7.09 -6.26
CA ARG A 111 14.02 7.08 -7.19
C ARG A 111 14.78 8.42 -7.26
N ASN A 112 14.15 9.51 -6.84
CA ASN A 112 14.71 10.87 -6.87
C ASN A 112 15.28 11.27 -5.51
#